data_AF-A0A3S4GGH6-F1
#
_entry.id   AF-A0A3S4GGH6-F1
#
_cell.length_a   1.000
_cell.length_b   1.000
_cell.length_c   1.000
_cell.angle_alpha   90.00
_cell.angle_beta   90.00
_cell.angle_gamma   90.00
#
_symmetry.space_group_name_H-M   'P 1'
#
loop_
_entity.id
_entity.type
_entity.pdbx_description
1 polymer ?
#
loop_
_entity_poly.entity_id
_entity_poly.type
_entity_poly.pdbx_seq_one_letter_code
_entity_poly.pdbx_strand_id
1 'polypeptide(L)'
;MAPDPIADKNNASDGDTLIAWALLRAQKQWQDKRYAIASDAITAALLKSTVVTFAGRQVMLPGVKGFNLNDRLNLNPSYFIFPAWRAFAERTHLTAWRTLQSDGQALLGQMGWGKSHLPSDWVALRADGKMLPAKEWPPRMSFDAIRIPLYLSWADPHSALLAPWKAWMQSYPRLQTPAWINVSTNEVAPWYMAGGLLAVRDLTLGEPQEAPQIDDKDDYYSASLKLLVWLAKQDQR
;
A
#
# COMPACT_ATOMS: atom_id res chain seq x y z
N MET A 1 -14.90 12.22 33.31
CA MET A 1 -13.60 11.61 32.94
C MET A 1 -13.23 12.14 31.56
N ALA A 2 -11.97 12.54 31.34
CA ALA A 2 -11.51 12.90 30.00
C ALA A 2 -11.52 11.63 29.10
N PRO A 3 -11.83 11.75 27.80
CA PRO A 3 -11.79 10.61 26.89
C PRO A 3 -10.38 10.00 26.81
N ASP A 4 -10.28 8.67 26.73
CA ASP A 4 -9.00 7.97 26.50
C ASP A 4 -8.46 8.38 25.11
N PRO A 5 -7.33 9.12 25.03
CA PRO A 5 -6.78 9.58 23.76
C PRO A 5 -6.27 8.44 22.87
N ILE A 6 -6.11 7.23 23.41
CA ILE A 6 -5.69 6.02 22.69
C ILE A 6 -6.71 4.89 22.84
N ALA A 7 -8.01 5.22 22.74
CA ALA A 7 -9.11 4.29 23.03
C ALA A 7 -9.08 2.99 22.19
N ASP A 8 -8.80 3.10 20.88
CA ASP A 8 -8.58 1.91 20.04
C ASP A 8 -7.17 1.36 20.29
N LYS A 9 -7.12 0.09 20.70
CA LYS A 9 -5.87 -0.63 21.03
C LYS A 9 -5.38 -1.50 19.87
N ASN A 10 -6.07 -1.52 18.73
CA ASN A 10 -5.65 -2.26 17.56
C ASN A 10 -4.52 -1.52 16.82
N ASN A 11 -3.73 -2.28 16.07
CA ASN A 11 -2.68 -1.72 15.22
C ASN A 11 -3.18 -1.52 13.78
N ALA A 12 -2.37 -0.82 12.99
CA ALA A 12 -2.47 -0.78 11.53
C ALA A 12 -1.12 -1.22 10.94
N SER A 13 -1.11 -2.36 10.25
CA SER A 13 0.12 -3.04 9.84
C SER A 13 0.95 -2.27 8.82
N ASP A 14 0.34 -1.37 8.04
CA ASP A 14 1.04 -0.42 7.17
C ASP A 14 1.83 0.61 7.97
N GLY A 15 1.22 1.19 9.01
CA GLY A 15 1.88 2.11 9.94
C GLY A 15 3.06 1.44 10.66
N ASP A 16 2.85 0.25 11.20
CA ASP A 16 3.91 -0.55 11.83
C ASP A 16 5.06 -0.83 10.85
N THR A 17 4.72 -1.19 9.60
CA THR A 17 5.69 -1.45 8.53
C THR A 17 6.49 -0.20 8.17
N LEU A 18 5.83 0.96 8.01
CA LEU A 18 6.50 2.22 7.70
C LEU A 18 7.44 2.68 8.82
N ILE A 19 7.03 2.53 10.09
CA ILE A 19 7.86 2.86 11.25
C ILE A 19 9.11 1.96 11.30
N ALA A 20 8.92 0.65 11.15
CA ALA A 20 10.04 -0.30 11.11
C ALA A 20 11.00 0.02 9.95
N TRP A 21 10.46 0.32 8.77
CA TRP A 21 11.27 0.64 7.60
C TRP A 21 12.04 1.96 7.76
N ALA A 22 11.40 2.99 8.33
CA ALA A 22 12.06 4.25 8.65
C ALA A 22 13.22 4.04 9.64
N LEU A 23 13.03 3.22 10.69
CA LEU A 23 14.10 2.86 11.63
C LEU A 23 15.25 2.11 10.94
N LEU A 24 14.94 1.18 10.04
CA LEU A 24 15.98 0.47 9.29
C LEU A 24 16.78 1.42 8.38
N ARG A 25 16.10 2.36 7.71
CA ARG A 25 16.74 3.41 6.90
C ARG A 25 17.58 4.35 7.77
N ALA A 26 17.08 4.72 8.95
CA ALA A 26 17.77 5.55 9.92
C ALA A 26 19.10 4.95 10.38
N GLN A 27 19.17 3.62 10.57
CA GLN A 27 20.44 2.95 10.86
C GLN A 27 21.46 3.17 9.75
N LYS A 28 21.06 3.05 8.47
CA LYS A 28 21.97 3.27 7.33
C LYS A 28 22.37 4.75 7.22
N GLN A 29 21.43 5.67 7.43
CA GLN A 29 21.68 7.11 7.30
C GLN A 29 22.58 7.66 8.41
N TRP A 30 22.36 7.23 9.66
CA TRP A 30 23.04 7.79 10.83
C TRP A 30 24.06 6.85 11.47
N GLN A 31 24.28 5.67 10.89
CA GLN A 31 25.25 4.67 11.35
C GLN A 31 25.05 4.24 12.81
N ASP A 32 23.80 4.25 13.29
CA ASP A 32 23.46 3.88 14.67
C ASP A 32 22.65 2.58 14.72
N LYS A 33 23.28 1.53 15.26
CA LYS A 33 22.70 0.18 15.38
C LYS A 33 21.42 0.13 16.22
N ARG A 34 21.17 1.10 17.10
CA ARG A 34 19.96 1.13 17.95
C ARG A 34 18.68 1.19 17.12
N TYR A 35 18.71 1.90 15.98
CA TYR A 35 17.55 1.95 15.09
C TYR A 35 17.27 0.60 14.42
N ALA A 36 18.31 -0.13 13.98
CA ALA A 36 18.11 -1.46 13.41
C ALA A 36 17.60 -2.46 14.44
N ILE A 37 18.08 -2.41 15.69
CA ILE A 37 17.56 -3.25 16.78
C ILE A 37 16.05 -3.00 17.00
N ALA A 38 15.63 -1.73 17.01
CA ALA A 38 14.21 -1.37 17.12
C ALA A 38 13.40 -1.86 15.90
N SER A 39 13.93 -1.71 14.68
CA SER A 39 13.31 -2.27 13.47
C SER A 39 13.18 -3.80 13.53
N ASP A 40 14.23 -4.51 13.99
CA ASP A 40 14.24 -5.96 14.09
C ASP A 40 13.12 -6.45 15.04
N ALA A 41 12.89 -5.74 16.15
CA ALA A 41 11.80 -6.05 17.09
C ALA A 41 10.40 -5.90 16.45
N ILE A 42 10.16 -4.80 15.72
CA ILE A 42 8.86 -4.53 15.08
C ILE A 42 8.61 -5.52 13.93
N THR A 43 9.62 -5.78 13.10
CA THR A 43 9.50 -6.73 11.98
C THR A 43 9.24 -8.16 12.46
N ALA A 44 9.87 -8.59 13.55
CA ALA A 44 9.55 -9.87 14.18
C ALA A 44 8.11 -9.91 14.72
N ALA A 45 7.64 -8.82 15.33
CA ALA A 45 6.26 -8.72 15.82
C ALA A 45 5.23 -8.74 14.67
N LEU A 46 5.51 -8.08 13.54
CA LEU A 46 4.70 -8.11 12.32
C LEU A 46 4.54 -9.56 11.81
N LEU A 47 5.66 -10.26 11.58
CA LEU A 47 5.63 -11.65 11.12
C LEU A 47 4.86 -12.56 12.09
N LYS A 48 5.03 -12.36 13.40
CA LYS A 48 4.40 -13.18 14.42
C LYS A 48 2.89 -12.93 14.56
N SER A 49 2.45 -11.67 14.43
CA SER A 49 1.12 -11.26 14.91
C SER A 49 0.17 -10.86 13.77
N THR A 50 0.71 -10.49 12.61
CA THR A 50 -0.08 -9.98 11.48
C THR A 50 0.02 -10.86 10.25
N VAL A 51 1.05 -11.71 10.12
CA VAL A 51 1.19 -12.63 9.00
C VAL A 51 0.59 -13.98 9.34
N VAL A 52 -0.30 -14.47 8.47
CA VAL A 52 -0.99 -15.75 8.63
C VAL A 52 -0.91 -16.57 7.35
N THR A 53 -1.01 -17.90 7.49
CA THR A 53 -1.22 -18.79 6.35
C THR A 53 -2.71 -18.87 6.03
N PHE A 54 -3.12 -18.45 4.84
CA PHE A 54 -4.51 -18.52 4.40
C PHE A 54 -4.59 -18.67 2.88
N ALA A 55 -5.56 -19.45 2.39
CA ALA A 55 -5.70 -19.78 0.96
C ALA A 55 -4.38 -20.27 0.30
N GLY A 56 -3.59 -21.03 1.05
CA GLY A 56 -2.31 -21.58 0.58
C GLY A 56 -1.14 -20.57 0.48
N ARG A 57 -1.27 -19.36 1.04
CA ARG A 57 -0.28 -18.27 0.95
C ARG A 57 0.02 -17.65 2.31
N GLN A 58 1.16 -16.99 2.44
CA GLN A 58 1.43 -16.04 3.53
C GLN A 58 0.77 -14.70 3.21
N VAL A 59 -0.05 -14.19 4.12
CA VAL A 59 -0.77 -12.92 3.95
C VAL A 59 -0.64 -12.05 5.19
N MET A 60 -0.44 -10.75 4.98
CA MET A 60 -0.40 -9.75 6.06
C MET A 60 -1.81 -9.20 6.30
N LEU A 61 -2.32 -9.38 7.52
CA LEU A 61 -3.57 -8.79 7.98
C LEU A 61 -3.40 -7.27 8.17
N PRO A 62 -4.43 -6.45 7.89
CA PRO A 62 -4.39 -5.00 8.12
C PRO A 62 -4.22 -4.58 9.58
N GLY A 63 -4.57 -5.46 10.51
CA GLY A 63 -4.35 -5.33 11.94
C GLY A 63 -4.56 -6.69 12.62
N VAL A 64 -4.15 -6.82 13.88
CA VAL A 64 -4.20 -8.08 14.64
C VAL A 64 -5.64 -8.52 14.90
N LYS A 65 -6.57 -7.57 15.06
CA LYS A 65 -7.99 -7.85 15.35
C LYS A 65 -8.91 -7.30 14.26
N GLY A 66 -10.03 -7.97 14.03
CA GLY A 66 -11.14 -7.47 13.19
C GLY A 66 -11.10 -7.86 11.71
N PHE A 67 -9.99 -8.43 11.22
CA PHE A 67 -9.81 -8.71 9.78
C PHE A 67 -9.83 -10.19 9.41
N ASN A 68 -9.84 -11.09 10.40
CA ASN A 68 -10.04 -12.53 10.19
C ASN A 68 -11.48 -12.90 10.59
N LEU A 69 -12.28 -13.32 9.62
CA LEU A 69 -13.74 -13.48 9.73
C LEU A 69 -14.17 -14.95 9.61
N ASN A 70 -13.28 -15.90 9.95
CA ASN A 70 -13.42 -17.36 9.83
C ASN A 70 -13.44 -17.88 8.38
N ASP A 71 -14.36 -17.39 7.53
CA ASP A 71 -14.53 -17.85 6.15
C ASP A 71 -13.75 -17.02 5.12
N ARG A 72 -13.28 -15.84 5.55
CA ARG A 72 -12.53 -14.89 4.74
C ARG A 72 -11.58 -14.04 5.60
N LEU A 73 -10.59 -13.46 4.94
CA LEU A 73 -9.80 -12.36 5.45
C LEU A 73 -10.17 -11.07 4.71
N ASN A 74 -10.35 -9.97 5.45
CA ASN A 74 -10.43 -8.64 4.86
C ASN A 74 -9.02 -8.05 4.80
N LEU A 75 -8.47 -7.97 3.60
CA LEU A 75 -7.14 -7.45 3.31
C LEU A 75 -7.24 -6.03 2.76
N ASN A 76 -6.21 -5.23 2.99
CA ASN A 76 -6.02 -3.95 2.32
C ASN A 76 -4.75 -4.04 1.47
N PRO A 77 -4.86 -4.19 0.13
CA PRO A 77 -3.68 -4.37 -0.72
C PRO A 77 -2.73 -3.16 -0.72
N SER A 78 -3.18 -1.98 -0.28
CA SER A 78 -2.30 -0.83 -0.09
C SER A 78 -1.31 -1.00 1.08
N TYR A 79 -1.52 -2.00 1.94
CA TYR A 79 -0.63 -2.32 3.07
C TYR A 79 0.50 -3.25 2.63
N PHE A 80 0.50 -3.69 1.36
CA PHE A 80 1.58 -4.48 0.79
C PHE A 80 2.73 -3.55 0.38
N ILE A 81 3.49 -3.11 1.39
CA ILE A 81 4.58 -2.15 1.21
C ILE A 81 5.82 -2.89 0.71
N PHE A 82 5.80 -3.31 -0.56
CA PHE A 82 6.85 -4.07 -1.21
C PHE A 82 8.28 -3.52 -1.04
N PRO A 83 8.56 -2.19 -1.12
CA PRO A 83 9.93 -1.70 -0.93
C PRO A 83 10.42 -1.89 0.52
N ALA A 84 9.51 -1.82 1.51
CA ALA A 84 9.84 -2.10 2.91
C ALA A 84 10.11 -3.59 3.13
N TRP A 85 9.26 -4.47 2.59
CA TRP A 85 9.44 -5.92 2.71
C TRP A 85 10.74 -6.41 2.07
N ARG A 86 11.14 -5.83 0.93
CA ARG A 86 12.46 -6.07 0.32
C ARG A 86 13.58 -5.68 1.27
N ALA A 87 13.52 -4.49 1.86
CA ALA A 87 14.52 -4.00 2.79
C ALA A 87 14.60 -4.87 4.07
N PHE A 88 13.48 -5.37 4.56
CA PHE A 88 13.46 -6.30 5.69
C PHE A 88 14.10 -7.63 5.35
N ALA A 89 13.84 -8.18 4.16
CA ALA A 89 14.44 -9.44 3.70
C ALA A 89 15.97 -9.36 3.60
N GLU A 90 16.52 -8.20 3.23
CA GLU A 90 17.96 -7.93 3.22
C GLU A 90 18.57 -7.88 4.64
N ARG A 91 17.76 -7.58 5.65
CA ARG A 91 18.18 -7.41 7.05
C ARG A 91 18.03 -8.69 7.87
N THR A 92 16.86 -9.32 7.85
CA THR A 92 16.48 -10.40 8.77
C THR A 92 15.35 -11.24 8.20
N HIS A 93 15.17 -12.47 8.69
CA HIS A 93 14.06 -13.37 8.30
C HIS A 93 13.85 -13.48 6.77
N LEU A 94 14.96 -13.52 6.01
CA LEU A 94 15.00 -13.38 4.56
C LEU A 94 13.94 -14.24 3.84
N THR A 95 13.83 -15.52 4.20
CA THR A 95 12.87 -16.43 3.57
C THR A 95 11.42 -16.01 3.82
N ALA A 96 11.07 -15.64 5.05
CA ALA A 96 9.70 -15.26 5.40
C ALA A 96 9.26 -13.98 4.67
N TRP A 97 10.11 -12.96 4.64
CA TRP A 97 9.81 -11.70 3.93
C TRP A 97 9.75 -11.89 2.42
N ARG A 98 10.65 -12.71 1.83
CA ARG A 98 10.59 -13.03 0.39
C ARG A 98 9.33 -13.80 0.02
N THR A 99 8.92 -14.77 0.85
CA THR A 99 7.66 -15.50 0.65
C THR A 99 6.47 -14.56 0.73
N LEU A 100 6.38 -13.70 1.77
CA LEU A 100 5.30 -12.73 1.90
C LEU A 100 5.24 -11.76 0.72
N GLN A 101 6.38 -11.28 0.25
CA GLN A 101 6.45 -10.42 -0.93
C GLN A 101 5.97 -11.14 -2.19
N SER A 102 6.43 -12.37 -2.43
CA SER A 102 6.02 -13.16 -3.60
C SER A 102 4.52 -13.48 -3.57
N ASP A 103 4.00 -13.89 -2.42
CA ASP A 103 2.57 -14.17 -2.25
C ASP A 103 1.71 -12.92 -2.36
N GLY A 104 2.13 -11.79 -1.79
CA GLY A 104 1.45 -10.50 -1.93
C GLY A 104 1.39 -10.01 -3.38
N GLN A 105 2.49 -10.15 -4.13
CA GLN A 105 2.51 -9.84 -5.57
C GLN A 105 1.60 -10.78 -6.38
N ALA A 106 1.61 -12.08 -6.06
CA ALA A 106 0.75 -13.06 -6.73
C ALA A 106 -0.73 -12.81 -6.46
N LEU A 107 -1.10 -12.49 -5.21
CA LEU A 107 -2.46 -12.10 -4.83
C LEU A 107 -2.87 -10.80 -5.53
N LEU A 108 -2.04 -9.76 -5.49
CA LEU A 108 -2.33 -8.50 -6.15
C LEU A 108 -2.55 -8.67 -7.67
N GLY A 109 -1.76 -9.52 -8.32
CA GLY A 109 -1.94 -9.85 -9.75
C GLY A 109 -3.23 -10.59 -10.08
N GLN A 110 -3.91 -11.16 -9.07
CA GLN A 110 -5.22 -11.80 -9.19
C GLN A 110 -6.36 -10.87 -8.74
N MET A 111 -6.06 -9.70 -8.17
CA MET A 111 -7.06 -8.69 -7.81
C MET A 111 -7.34 -7.77 -9.01
N GLY A 112 -8.61 -7.52 -9.27
CA GLY A 112 -9.02 -6.62 -10.35
C GLY A 112 -10.48 -6.84 -10.72
N TRP A 113 -11.27 -5.75 -10.72
CA TRP A 113 -12.69 -5.82 -11.03
C TRP A 113 -13.13 -4.71 -11.99
N GLY A 114 -14.27 -4.95 -12.63
CA GLY A 114 -14.86 -4.02 -13.59
C GLY A 114 -14.00 -3.84 -14.85
N LYS A 115 -14.29 -2.78 -15.60
CA LYS A 115 -13.59 -2.43 -16.85
C LYS A 115 -12.18 -1.91 -16.61
N SER A 116 -11.90 -1.39 -15.42
CA SER A 116 -10.58 -0.87 -15.05
C SER A 116 -9.57 -1.97 -14.71
N HIS A 117 -10.04 -3.17 -14.34
CA HIS A 117 -9.21 -4.24 -13.80
C HIS A 117 -8.38 -3.81 -12.57
N LEU A 118 -8.83 -2.80 -11.83
CA LEU A 118 -8.16 -2.31 -10.62
C LEU A 118 -8.69 -3.00 -9.36
N PRO A 119 -7.84 -3.15 -8.32
CA PRO A 119 -8.29 -3.56 -7.00
C PRO A 119 -9.07 -2.42 -6.31
N SER A 120 -9.88 -2.79 -5.30
CA SER A 120 -10.48 -1.82 -4.37
C SER A 120 -9.60 -1.62 -3.14
N ASP A 121 -9.92 -0.61 -2.32
CA ASP A 121 -9.24 -0.30 -1.07
C ASP A 121 -9.22 -1.50 -0.11
N TRP A 122 -10.32 -2.25 -0.05
CA TRP A 122 -10.48 -3.42 0.82
C TRP A 122 -10.95 -4.62 0.00
N VAL A 123 -10.24 -5.74 0.14
CA VAL A 123 -10.47 -6.98 -0.60
C VAL A 123 -10.72 -8.13 0.36
N ALA A 124 -11.85 -8.82 0.19
CA ALA A 124 -12.13 -10.06 0.88
C ALA A 124 -11.47 -11.24 0.15
N LEU A 125 -10.57 -11.96 0.83
CA LEU A 125 -9.96 -13.22 0.38
C LEU A 125 -10.64 -14.39 1.09
N ARG A 126 -11.26 -15.30 0.35
CA ARG A 126 -11.84 -16.54 0.88
C ARG A 126 -10.81 -17.67 0.95
N ALA A 127 -11.07 -18.68 1.78
CA ALA A 127 -10.15 -19.81 1.98
C ALA A 127 -9.88 -20.64 0.70
N ASP A 128 -10.80 -20.59 -0.27
CA ASP A 128 -10.66 -21.20 -1.61
C ASP A 128 -9.84 -20.34 -2.59
N GLY A 129 -9.31 -19.19 -2.15
CA GLY A 129 -8.54 -18.25 -2.96
C GLY A 129 -9.40 -17.24 -3.74
N LYS A 130 -10.73 -17.36 -3.70
CA LYS A 130 -11.61 -16.38 -4.38
C LYS A 130 -11.51 -15.01 -3.72
N MET A 131 -11.34 -13.97 -4.52
CA MET A 131 -11.30 -12.59 -4.07
C MET A 131 -12.44 -11.76 -4.64
N LEU A 132 -12.95 -10.84 -3.81
CA LEU A 132 -13.97 -9.84 -4.17
C LEU A 132 -13.68 -8.54 -3.40
N PRO A 133 -14.18 -7.37 -3.83
CA PRO A 133 -14.23 -6.20 -2.96
C PRO A 133 -14.91 -6.55 -1.62
N ALA A 134 -14.32 -6.13 -0.51
CA ALA A 134 -14.87 -6.38 0.82
C ALA A 134 -16.24 -5.69 0.97
N LYS A 135 -17.15 -6.31 1.73
CA LYS A 135 -18.56 -5.88 1.80
C LYS A 135 -18.78 -4.69 2.72
N GLU A 136 -17.86 -4.51 3.66
CA GLU A 136 -17.95 -3.56 4.76
C GLU A 136 -17.56 -2.13 4.34
N TRP A 137 -17.00 -1.96 3.13
CA TRP A 137 -16.60 -0.67 2.57
C TRP A 137 -17.15 -0.47 1.15
N PRO A 138 -17.27 0.79 0.68
CA PRO A 138 -17.54 1.05 -0.73
C PRO A 138 -16.49 0.34 -1.62
N PRO A 139 -16.91 -0.38 -2.68
CA PRO A 139 -16.00 -1.15 -3.53
C PRO A 139 -15.27 -0.22 -4.52
N ARG A 140 -14.43 0.68 -4.00
CA ARG A 140 -13.73 1.72 -4.76
C ARG A 140 -12.23 1.48 -4.76
N MET A 141 -11.57 1.78 -5.88
CA MET A 141 -10.18 2.21 -5.87
C MET A 141 -10.21 3.69 -5.46
N SER A 142 -9.69 4.02 -4.28
CA SER A 142 -9.65 5.41 -3.79
C SER A 142 -8.39 5.70 -2.98
N PHE A 143 -8.51 6.32 -1.81
CA PHE A 143 -7.42 6.87 -1.01
C PHE A 143 -6.49 5.82 -0.39
N ASP A 144 -6.89 4.56 -0.33
CA ASP A 144 -5.97 3.50 0.07
C ASP A 144 -5.30 2.89 -1.15
N ALA A 145 -6.11 2.39 -2.09
CA ALA A 145 -5.63 1.67 -3.26
C ALA A 145 -4.71 2.50 -4.15
N ILE A 146 -4.82 3.84 -4.16
CA ILE A 146 -3.88 4.71 -4.89
C ILE A 146 -2.42 4.56 -4.43
N ARG A 147 -2.15 4.09 -3.19
CA ARG A 147 -0.77 3.84 -2.74
C ARG A 147 -0.15 2.58 -3.35
N ILE A 148 -0.95 1.68 -3.93
CA ILE A 148 -0.46 0.45 -4.57
C ILE A 148 0.50 0.74 -5.73
N PRO A 149 0.14 1.55 -6.75
CA PRO A 149 1.07 1.86 -7.83
C PRO A 149 2.29 2.66 -7.36
N LEU A 150 2.16 3.47 -6.29
CA LEU A 150 3.31 4.10 -5.63
C LEU A 150 4.29 3.03 -5.09
N TYR A 151 3.82 2.08 -4.28
CA TYR A 151 4.72 1.05 -3.71
C TYR A 151 5.24 0.05 -4.74
N LEU A 152 4.44 -0.27 -5.77
CA LEU A 152 4.92 -1.05 -6.92
C LEU A 152 6.05 -0.31 -7.64
N SER A 153 5.83 0.96 -8.03
CA SER A 153 6.84 1.74 -8.75
C SER A 153 8.09 2.03 -7.90
N TRP A 154 7.95 2.15 -6.58
CA TRP A 154 9.08 2.34 -5.67
C TRP A 154 9.91 1.06 -5.53
N ALA A 155 9.26 -0.11 -5.50
CA ALA A 155 9.97 -1.38 -5.47
C ALA A 155 10.59 -1.73 -6.83
N ASP A 156 9.83 -1.60 -7.91
CA ASP A 156 10.22 -1.92 -9.29
C ASP A 156 9.32 -1.16 -10.31
N PRO A 157 9.82 -0.10 -10.98
CA PRO A 157 9.05 0.66 -11.97
C PRO A 157 8.75 -0.12 -13.25
N HIS A 158 9.40 -1.27 -13.46
CA HIS A 158 9.16 -2.19 -14.58
C HIS A 158 8.18 -3.32 -14.24
N SER A 159 7.64 -3.35 -13.02
CA SER A 159 6.70 -4.39 -12.59
C SER A 159 5.48 -4.48 -13.52
N ALA A 160 5.18 -5.69 -13.98
CA ALA A 160 3.99 -5.97 -14.78
C ALA A 160 2.68 -5.65 -14.03
N LEU A 161 2.71 -5.65 -12.69
CA LEU A 161 1.55 -5.30 -11.84
C LEU A 161 1.13 -3.82 -11.99
N LEU A 162 1.97 -2.96 -12.57
CA LEU A 162 1.61 -1.57 -12.90
C LEU A 162 0.72 -1.46 -14.14
N ALA A 163 0.57 -2.52 -14.94
CA ALA A 163 -0.18 -2.47 -16.21
C ALA A 163 -1.63 -1.94 -16.10
N PRO A 164 -2.50 -2.44 -15.20
CA PRO A 164 -3.88 -1.94 -15.11
C PRO A 164 -3.93 -0.49 -14.64
N TRP A 165 -3.00 -0.08 -13.77
CA TRP A 165 -2.89 1.31 -13.30
C TRP A 165 -2.51 2.26 -14.44
N LYS A 166 -1.48 1.92 -15.20
CA LYS A 166 -1.03 2.69 -16.36
C LYS A 166 -2.16 2.80 -17.40
N ALA A 167 -2.81 1.68 -17.73
CA ALA A 167 -3.90 1.65 -18.70
C ALA A 167 -5.10 2.52 -18.26
N TRP A 168 -5.52 2.43 -16.99
CA TRP A 168 -6.63 3.23 -16.49
C TRP A 168 -6.28 4.73 -16.45
N MET A 169 -5.11 5.10 -15.93
CA MET A 169 -4.69 6.51 -15.87
C MET A 169 -4.44 7.13 -17.26
N GLN A 170 -3.99 6.34 -18.25
CA GLN A 170 -3.81 6.78 -19.64
C GLN A 170 -5.14 6.99 -20.39
N SER A 171 -6.23 6.41 -19.90
CA SER A 171 -7.56 6.59 -20.51
C SER A 171 -8.21 7.94 -20.20
N TYR A 172 -7.61 8.75 -19.33
CA TYR A 172 -8.07 10.08 -18.96
C TYR A 172 -7.04 11.16 -19.29
N PRO A 173 -7.47 12.38 -19.66
CA PRO A 173 -6.58 13.54 -19.65
C PRO A 173 -5.99 13.73 -18.24
N ARG A 174 -4.71 14.11 -18.15
CA ARG A 174 -3.96 14.23 -16.88
C ARG A 174 -4.77 14.90 -15.76
N LEU A 175 -5.31 16.09 -16.03
CA LEU A 175 -6.05 16.93 -15.08
C LEU A 175 -7.54 16.56 -14.93
N GLN A 176 -7.98 15.52 -15.63
CA GLN A 176 -9.36 15.00 -15.59
C GLN A 176 -9.42 13.51 -15.22
N THR A 177 -8.34 12.98 -14.65
CA THR A 177 -8.32 11.62 -14.07
C THR A 177 -9.21 11.60 -12.83
N PRO A 178 -10.26 10.76 -12.74
CA PRO A 178 -11.14 10.72 -11.57
C PRO A 178 -10.38 10.36 -10.29
N ALA A 179 -10.74 10.95 -9.15
CA ALA A 179 -10.05 10.67 -7.89
C ALA A 179 -10.34 9.28 -7.30
N TRP A 180 -11.44 8.65 -7.71
CA TRP A 180 -11.78 7.28 -7.37
C TRP A 180 -12.62 6.64 -8.47
N ILE A 181 -12.66 5.31 -8.50
CA ILE A 181 -13.57 4.52 -9.34
C ILE A 181 -14.19 3.40 -8.50
N ASN A 182 -15.51 3.23 -8.57
CA ASN A 182 -16.19 2.03 -8.08
C ASN A 182 -15.87 0.87 -9.03
N VAL A 183 -15.06 -0.08 -8.57
CA VAL A 183 -14.56 -1.18 -9.41
C VAL A 183 -15.62 -2.25 -9.69
N SER A 184 -16.77 -2.20 -9.00
CA SER A 184 -17.91 -3.09 -9.28
C SER A 184 -18.88 -2.51 -10.31
N THR A 185 -19.14 -1.20 -10.28
CA THR A 185 -20.14 -0.55 -11.15
C THR A 185 -19.52 0.25 -12.32
N ASN A 186 -18.23 0.55 -12.24
CA ASN A 186 -17.50 1.48 -13.12
C ASN A 186 -17.91 2.97 -12.99
N GLU A 187 -18.70 3.31 -11.98
CA GLU A 187 -18.96 4.71 -11.62
C GLU A 187 -17.65 5.36 -11.16
N VAL A 188 -17.39 6.59 -11.63
CA VAL A 188 -16.18 7.34 -11.30
C VAL A 188 -16.51 8.61 -10.50
N ALA A 189 -15.53 9.11 -9.76
CA ALA A 189 -15.66 10.38 -9.06
C ALA A 189 -16.08 11.52 -10.01
N PRO A 190 -17.01 12.40 -9.60
CA PRO A 190 -17.36 13.60 -10.36
C PRO A 190 -16.30 14.72 -10.23
N TRP A 191 -15.15 14.43 -9.62
CA TRP A 191 -14.03 15.33 -9.39
C TRP A 191 -12.70 14.59 -9.60
N TYR A 192 -11.61 15.34 -9.79
CA TYR A 192 -10.38 14.81 -10.36
C TYR A 192 -9.23 14.74 -9.35
N MET A 193 -8.24 13.89 -9.65
CA MET A 193 -6.98 13.84 -8.94
C MET A 193 -6.27 15.20 -9.01
N ALA A 194 -5.84 15.68 -7.85
CA ALA A 194 -4.99 16.85 -7.67
C ALA A 194 -3.95 16.55 -6.58
N GLY A 195 -2.98 17.45 -6.40
CA GLY A 195 -1.99 17.36 -5.32
C GLY A 195 -1.28 16.00 -5.28
N GLY A 196 -1.30 15.33 -4.13
CA GLY A 196 -0.67 14.04 -3.90
C GLY A 196 -1.21 12.90 -4.79
N LEU A 197 -2.51 12.87 -5.09
CA LEU A 197 -3.07 11.85 -6.00
C LEU A 197 -2.50 12.02 -7.41
N LEU A 198 -2.40 13.27 -7.88
CA LEU A 198 -1.84 13.58 -9.19
C LEU A 198 -0.34 13.25 -9.25
N ALA A 199 0.40 13.49 -8.16
CA ALA A 199 1.80 13.10 -8.06
C ALA A 199 2.00 11.57 -8.21
N VAL A 200 1.12 10.76 -7.60
CA VAL A 200 1.16 9.30 -7.77
C VAL A 200 0.83 8.90 -9.20
N ARG A 201 -0.14 9.54 -9.85
CA ARG A 201 -0.44 9.31 -11.27
C ARG A 201 0.77 9.61 -12.15
N ASP A 202 1.43 10.75 -11.94
CA ASP A 202 2.60 11.15 -12.73
C ASP A 202 3.77 10.17 -12.52
N LEU A 203 3.99 9.71 -11.28
CA LEU A 203 4.97 8.66 -10.98
C LEU A 203 4.66 7.36 -11.74
N THR A 204 3.39 6.93 -11.67
CA THR A 204 2.93 5.66 -12.27
C THR A 204 3.12 5.65 -13.78
N LEU A 205 2.91 6.78 -14.45
CA LEU A 205 3.09 6.92 -15.90
C LEU A 205 4.50 7.31 -16.32
N GLY A 206 5.41 7.55 -15.37
CA GLY A 206 6.78 8.00 -15.65
C GLY A 206 6.83 9.43 -16.19
N GLU A 207 5.84 10.27 -15.90
CA GLU A 207 5.87 11.68 -16.28
C GLU A 207 6.91 12.45 -15.44
N PRO A 208 7.75 13.30 -16.06
CA PRO A 208 8.68 14.14 -15.32
C PRO A 208 7.94 15.03 -14.32
N GLN A 209 8.43 15.05 -13.09
CA GLN A 209 7.92 15.91 -12.01
C GLN A 209 9.10 16.45 -11.20
N GLU A 210 9.01 17.70 -10.78
CA GLU A 210 10.02 18.36 -9.94
C GLU A 210 9.88 17.96 -8.46
N ALA A 211 10.74 18.50 -7.61
CA ALA A 211 10.60 18.36 -6.17
C ALA A 211 9.25 18.97 -5.72
N PRO A 212 8.52 18.32 -4.81
CA PRO A 212 7.19 18.75 -4.43
C PRO A 212 7.24 20.06 -3.64
N GLN A 213 6.32 20.96 -3.97
CA GLN A 213 5.96 22.09 -3.11
C GLN A 213 4.71 21.71 -2.31
N ILE A 214 4.73 22.03 -1.01
CA ILE A 214 3.60 21.87 -0.11
C ILE A 214 2.97 23.25 0.07
N ASP A 215 1.71 23.38 -0.32
CA ASP A 215 0.98 24.65 -0.27
C ASP A 215 -0.27 24.56 0.63
N ASP A 216 -0.93 25.69 0.87
CA ASP A 216 -2.10 25.78 1.77
C ASP A 216 -3.34 24.99 1.28
N LYS A 217 -3.33 24.50 0.03
CA LYS A 217 -4.39 23.63 -0.51
C LYS A 217 -4.09 22.15 -0.30
N ASP A 218 -2.87 21.79 0.08
CA ASP A 218 -2.54 20.43 0.46
C ASP A 218 -3.00 20.16 1.89
N ASP A 219 -3.95 19.23 2.04
CA ASP A 219 -4.15 18.60 3.33
C ASP A 219 -2.98 17.66 3.68
N TYR A 220 -3.00 17.14 4.91
CA TYR A 220 -2.00 16.18 5.39
C TYR A 220 -1.78 15.00 4.43
N TYR A 221 -2.85 14.48 3.84
CA TYR A 221 -2.81 13.30 2.99
C TYR A 221 -2.13 13.62 1.65
N SER A 222 -2.53 14.72 1.00
CA SER A 222 -1.94 15.22 -0.24
C SER A 222 -0.45 15.52 -0.06
N ALA A 223 -0.11 16.26 1.00
CA ALA A 223 1.27 16.61 1.32
C ALA A 223 2.15 15.38 1.52
N SER A 224 1.65 14.39 2.27
CA SER A 224 2.37 13.13 2.53
C SER A 224 2.62 12.35 1.24
N LEU A 225 1.61 12.20 0.37
CA LEU A 225 1.78 11.51 -0.91
C LEU A 225 2.79 12.20 -1.83
N LYS A 226 2.76 13.54 -1.92
CA LYS A 226 3.76 14.30 -2.69
C LYS A 226 5.18 13.98 -2.23
N LEU A 227 5.42 13.98 -0.92
CA LEU A 227 6.73 13.68 -0.34
C LEU A 227 7.15 12.22 -0.58
N LEU A 228 6.23 11.26 -0.42
CA LEU A 228 6.51 9.84 -0.65
C LEU A 228 6.80 9.55 -2.12
N VAL A 229 6.08 10.17 -3.05
CA VAL A 229 6.36 10.06 -4.49
C VAL A 229 7.76 10.58 -4.81
N TRP A 230 8.14 11.73 -4.26
CA TRP A 230 9.49 12.26 -4.48
C TRP A 230 10.57 11.33 -3.94
N LEU A 231 10.37 10.79 -2.74
CA LEU A 231 11.28 9.83 -2.13
C LEU A 231 11.39 8.53 -2.95
N ALA A 232 10.26 8.03 -3.45
CA ALA A 232 10.22 6.86 -4.34
C ALA A 232 11.09 7.04 -5.58
N LYS A 233 11.08 8.25 -6.17
CA LYS A 233 11.95 8.60 -7.29
C LYS A 233 13.43 8.68 -6.91
N GLN A 234 13.75 9.21 -5.73
CA GLN A 234 15.15 9.32 -5.29
C GLN A 234 15.78 7.94 -5.07
N ASP A 235 14.99 7.00 -4.56
CA ASP A 235 15.42 5.62 -4.26
C ASP A 235 15.61 4.75 -5.53
N GLN A 236 15.27 5.25 -6.74
CA GLN A 236 15.58 4.57 -8.01
C GLN A 236 17.00 4.89 -8.55
N ARG A 237 17.74 5.77 -7.87
CA ARG A 237 19.08 6.21 -8.30
C ARG A 237 20.20 5.27 -7.86
#